data_AF-X1IXE3-F1
#
_entry.id   AF-X1IXE3-F1
#
_cell.length_a   1.000
_cell.length_b   1.000
_cell.length_c   1.000
_cell.angle_alpha   90.00
_cell.angle_beta   90.00
_cell.angle_gamma   90.00
#
_symmetry.space_group_name_H-M   'P 1'
#
loop_
_entity.id
_entity.type
_entity.pdbx_description
1 polymer ?
#
loop_
_entity_poly.entity_id
_entity_poly.type
_entity_poly.pdbx_seq_one_letter_code
_entity_poly.pdbx_strand_id
1 'polypeptide(L)'
;MPRGKTYEALRGDIENVPVINTHEHFYGPDDQPEHKEPIASLTCGYIRSDLSLVGGEDLIEWLGEAKVPTEEKWPVFEPLWRRTEHTAYARVTKLILAKEYGVDEMSLKALKGIAGKLVDFREKKAYEE
;
A
#
# COMPACT_ATOMS: atom_id res chain seq x y z
N MET A 1 4.18 -19.86 -14.64
CA MET A 1 4.72 -20.11 -16.00
C MET A 1 6.22 -20.33 -15.87
N PRO A 2 6.78 -21.41 -16.42
CA PRO A 2 8.23 -21.59 -16.46
C PRO A 2 8.86 -20.41 -17.23
N ARG A 3 9.91 -19.82 -16.66
CA ARG A 3 10.69 -18.74 -17.29
C ARG A 3 11.90 -19.34 -18.00
N GLY A 4 12.38 -18.68 -19.06
CA GLY A 4 13.59 -19.10 -19.78
C GLY A 4 14.87 -18.73 -19.02
N LYS A 5 15.97 -19.44 -19.27
CA LYS A 5 17.28 -19.18 -18.63
C LYS A 5 17.76 -17.73 -18.82
N THR A 6 17.53 -17.16 -20.00
CA THR A 6 17.87 -15.76 -20.29
C THR A 6 17.10 -14.77 -19.42
N TYR A 7 15.82 -15.05 -19.13
CA TYR A 7 15.03 -14.20 -18.26
C TYR A 7 15.58 -14.20 -16.83
N GLU A 8 15.89 -15.38 -16.29
CA GLU A 8 16.39 -15.50 -14.92
C GLU A 8 17.77 -14.82 -14.77
N ALA A 9 18.65 -14.99 -15.77
CA ALA A 9 19.96 -14.31 -15.77
C ALA A 9 19.81 -12.78 -15.78
N LEU A 10 19.04 -12.23 -16.72
CA LEU A 10 18.83 -10.78 -16.81
C LEU A 10 18.15 -10.21 -15.57
N ARG A 11 17.15 -10.91 -15.03
CA ARG A 11 16.47 -10.48 -13.81
C ARG A 11 17.44 -10.45 -12.63
N GLY A 12 18.25 -11.49 -12.46
CA GLY A 12 19.25 -11.54 -11.39
C GLY A 12 20.23 -10.39 -11.46
N ASP A 13 20.71 -10.03 -12.65
CA ASP A 13 21.61 -8.89 -12.82
C ASP A 13 20.91 -7.55 -12.51
N ILE A 14 19.69 -7.35 -13.01
CA ILE A 14 18.92 -6.10 -12.82
C ILE A 14 18.55 -5.90 -11.35
N GLU A 15 18.23 -6.96 -10.60
CA GLU A 15 17.84 -6.84 -9.18
C GLU A 15 18.96 -6.32 -8.27
N ASN A 16 20.22 -6.35 -8.72
CA ASN A 16 21.36 -5.81 -7.97
C ASN A 16 21.69 -4.35 -8.33
N VAL A 17 21.00 -3.75 -9.30
CA VAL A 17 21.22 -2.35 -9.68
C VAL A 17 20.50 -1.43 -8.69
N PRO A 18 21.20 -0.48 -8.03
CA PRO A 18 20.55 0.49 -7.16
C PRO A 18 19.47 1.30 -7.90
N VAL A 19 18.33 1.51 -7.25
CA VAL A 19 17.25 2.33 -7.81
C VAL A 19 17.65 3.81 -7.72
N ILE A 20 17.87 4.43 -8.88
CA ILE A 20 18.04 5.89 -8.98
C ILE A 20 16.68 6.48 -9.38
N ASN A 21 15.95 6.98 -8.39
CA ASN A 21 14.66 7.62 -8.64
C ASN A 21 14.89 9.06 -9.15
N THR A 22 14.53 9.30 -10.42
CA THR A 22 14.74 10.60 -11.09
C THR A 22 13.48 11.46 -11.13
N HIS A 23 12.31 10.92 -10.77
CA HIS A 23 11.05 11.65 -10.71
C HIS A 23 10.09 10.99 -9.72
N GLU A 24 9.67 11.75 -8.71
CA GLU A 24 8.70 11.33 -7.71
C GLU A 24 7.83 12.51 -7.23
N HIS A 25 6.83 12.20 -6.40
CA HIS A 25 5.88 13.17 -5.85
C HIS A 25 5.71 13.04 -4.32
N PHE A 26 6.70 12.49 -3.63
CA PHE A 26 6.80 12.46 -2.19
C PHE A 26 6.96 13.86 -1.62
N TYR A 27 6.35 14.03 -0.46
CA TYR A 27 6.55 15.21 0.37
C TYR A 27 7.86 15.08 1.16
N GLY A 28 8.47 16.21 1.50
CA GLY A 28 9.55 16.23 2.48
C GLY A 28 9.04 15.76 3.86
N PRO A 29 9.91 15.28 4.76
CA PRO A 29 9.49 14.73 6.06
C PRO A 29 8.56 15.63 6.88
N ASP A 30 8.74 16.95 6.78
CA ASP A 30 7.92 17.93 7.50
C ASP A 30 6.47 18.03 6.99
N ASP A 31 6.24 17.65 5.74
CA ASP A 31 4.93 17.73 5.05
C ASP A 31 4.27 16.35 4.89
N GLN A 32 4.90 15.28 5.39
CA GLN A 32 4.36 13.92 5.29
C GLN A 32 3.11 13.74 6.19
N PRO A 33 2.03 13.13 5.67
CA PRO A 33 0.87 12.82 6.49
C PRO A 33 1.19 11.73 7.52
N GLU A 34 0.44 11.72 8.61
CA GLU A 34 0.58 10.69 9.63
C GLU A 34 -0.06 9.37 9.18
N HIS A 35 0.76 8.33 8.97
CA HIS A 35 0.31 7.00 8.59
C HIS A 35 0.04 6.11 9.80
N LYS A 36 -1.07 6.35 10.51
CA LYS A 36 -1.48 5.52 11.67
C LYS A 36 -2.64 4.58 11.38
N GLU A 37 -3.61 5.01 10.58
CA GLU A 37 -4.78 4.20 10.28
C GLU A 37 -4.53 3.38 9.00
N PRO A 38 -4.52 2.03 9.08
CA PRO A 38 -4.19 1.18 7.95
C PRO A 38 -5.02 1.42 6.69
N ILE A 39 -6.34 1.54 6.78
CA ILE A 39 -7.18 1.67 5.58
C ILE A 39 -6.95 3.03 4.92
N ALA A 40 -6.89 4.12 5.67
CA ALA A 40 -6.57 5.45 5.18
C ALA A 40 -5.19 5.51 4.52
N SER A 41 -4.22 4.79 5.08
CA SER A 41 -2.87 4.67 4.50
C SER A 41 -2.85 3.85 3.21
N LEU A 42 -3.84 2.98 2.99
CA LEU A 42 -3.98 2.17 1.78
C LEU A 42 -4.85 2.81 0.71
N THR A 43 -5.74 3.75 1.04
CA THR A 43 -6.64 4.41 0.08
C THR A 43 -6.01 5.61 -0.63
N CYS A 44 -4.68 5.73 -0.61
CA CYS A 44 -3.93 6.79 -1.30
C CYS A 44 -3.46 6.37 -2.70
N GLY A 45 -3.05 7.35 -3.52
CA GLY A 45 -2.51 7.08 -4.85
C GLY A 45 -3.52 6.40 -5.79
N TYR A 46 -3.02 5.58 -6.72
CA TYR A 46 -3.87 5.06 -7.81
C TYR A 46 -4.87 3.96 -7.41
N ILE A 47 -4.66 3.26 -6.29
CA ILE A 47 -5.66 2.29 -5.81
C ILE A 47 -6.95 2.99 -5.39
N ARG A 48 -6.88 4.28 -4.99
CA ARG A 48 -8.04 5.15 -4.81
C ARG A 48 -8.96 5.12 -6.03
N SER A 49 -8.40 5.23 -7.24
CA SER A 49 -9.17 5.27 -8.47
C SER A 49 -9.98 3.99 -8.70
N ASP A 50 -9.37 2.81 -8.47
CA ASP A 50 -10.08 1.53 -8.59
C ASP A 50 -11.20 1.44 -7.57
N LEU A 51 -10.95 1.85 -6.32
CA LEU A 51 -11.92 1.84 -5.23
C LEU A 51 -13.07 2.83 -5.50
N SER A 52 -12.79 4.04 -6.00
CA SER A 52 -13.79 5.05 -6.37
C SER A 52 -14.68 4.55 -7.50
N LEU A 53 -14.13 3.84 -8.49
CA LEU A 53 -14.92 3.25 -9.58
C LEU A 53 -15.94 2.21 -9.08
N VAL A 54 -15.62 1.49 -8.00
CA VAL A 54 -16.51 0.44 -7.47
C VAL A 54 -17.40 0.89 -6.31
N GLY A 55 -17.03 1.96 -5.60
CA GLY A 55 -17.67 2.43 -4.36
C GLY A 55 -18.16 3.88 -4.33
N GLY A 56 -17.73 4.73 -5.28
CA GLY A 56 -18.06 6.16 -5.32
C GLY A 56 -17.09 7.03 -4.50
N GLU A 57 -16.91 8.29 -4.91
CA GLU A 57 -15.88 9.18 -4.36
C GLU A 57 -16.09 9.51 -2.88
N ASP A 58 -17.31 9.87 -2.48
CA ASP A 58 -17.66 10.20 -1.08
C ASP A 58 -17.26 9.08 -0.10
N LEU A 59 -17.43 7.83 -0.53
CA LEU A 59 -17.09 6.67 0.28
C LEU A 59 -15.56 6.53 0.42
N ILE A 60 -14.80 6.81 -0.63
CA ILE A 60 -13.34 6.73 -0.58
C ILE A 60 -12.75 7.87 0.24
N GLU A 61 -13.35 9.06 0.18
CA GLU A 61 -13.03 10.16 1.08
C GLU A 61 -13.21 9.75 2.54
N TRP A 62 -14.36 9.16 2.89
CA TRP A 62 -14.60 8.65 4.24
C TRP A 62 -13.62 7.53 4.65
N LEU A 63 -13.27 6.61 3.75
CA LEU A 63 -12.26 5.58 4.03
C LEU A 63 -10.86 6.20 4.25
N GLY A 64 -10.57 7.37 3.68
CA GLY A 64 -9.35 8.15 3.92
C GLY A 64 -9.27 8.84 5.29
N GLU A 65 -10.36 8.87 6.07
CA GLU A 65 -10.40 9.61 7.34
C GLU A 65 -9.64 8.87 8.46
N ALA A 66 -8.44 9.33 8.81
CA ALA A 66 -7.58 8.67 9.80
C ALA A 66 -8.19 8.60 11.22
N LYS A 67 -9.24 9.39 11.51
CA LYS A 67 -9.93 9.39 12.81
C LYS A 67 -10.95 8.27 12.97
N VAL A 68 -11.39 7.67 11.85
CA VAL A 68 -12.35 6.56 11.86
C VAL A 68 -11.58 5.25 12.02
N PRO A 69 -11.87 4.41 13.02
CA PRO A 69 -11.15 3.15 13.25
C PRO A 69 -11.24 2.15 12.09
N THR A 70 -10.20 1.32 11.93
CA THR A 70 -10.14 0.26 10.91
C THR A 70 -11.34 -0.68 11.01
N GLU A 71 -11.76 -1.04 12.21
CA GLU A 71 -12.91 -1.92 12.47
C GLU A 71 -14.23 -1.36 11.95
N GLU A 72 -14.40 -0.04 12.00
CA GLU A 72 -15.60 0.63 11.49
C GLU A 72 -15.59 0.69 9.95
N LYS A 73 -14.41 0.89 9.36
CA LYS A 73 -14.22 0.91 7.90
C LYS A 73 -14.31 -0.46 7.26
N TRP A 74 -13.85 -1.51 7.96
CA TRP A 74 -13.66 -2.85 7.38
C TRP A 74 -14.89 -3.43 6.68
N PRO A 75 -16.11 -3.42 7.27
CA PRO A 75 -17.30 -3.97 6.62
C PRO A 75 -17.60 -3.34 5.25
N VAL A 76 -17.14 -2.11 5.04
CA VAL A 76 -17.30 -1.38 3.78
C VAL A 76 -16.10 -1.54 2.87
N PHE A 77 -14.88 -1.49 3.42
CA PHE A 77 -13.65 -1.63 2.65
C PHE A 77 -13.48 -3.03 2.06
N GLU A 78 -13.75 -4.10 2.82
CA GLU A 78 -13.55 -5.48 2.40
C GLU A 78 -14.23 -5.82 1.06
N PRO A 79 -15.54 -5.58 0.86
CA PRO A 79 -16.19 -5.89 -0.41
C PRO A 79 -15.65 -5.06 -1.59
N LEU A 80 -15.19 -3.82 -1.36
CA LEU A 80 -14.55 -3.02 -2.41
C LEU A 80 -13.20 -3.61 -2.77
N TRP A 81 -12.38 -3.95 -1.76
CA TRP A 81 -11.09 -4.61 -1.95
C TRP A 81 -11.24 -5.92 -2.71
N ARG A 82 -12.17 -6.80 -2.34
CA ARG A 82 -12.40 -8.08 -3.07
C ARG A 82 -12.72 -7.87 -4.55
N ARG A 83 -13.35 -6.75 -4.92
CA ARG A 83 -13.65 -6.42 -6.33
C ARG A 83 -12.45 -5.83 -7.08
N THR A 84 -11.50 -5.22 -6.38
CA THR A 84 -10.33 -4.54 -6.97
C THR A 84 -9.02 -5.28 -6.73
N GLU A 85 -8.99 -6.34 -5.91
CA GLU A 85 -7.74 -6.97 -5.46
C GLU A 85 -6.91 -7.64 -6.58
N HIS A 86 -7.50 -7.77 -7.76
CA HIS A 86 -6.87 -8.34 -8.96
C HIS A 86 -6.31 -7.28 -9.92
N THR A 87 -6.44 -5.99 -9.61
CA THR A 87 -5.88 -4.91 -10.43
C THR A 87 -4.37 -4.76 -10.24
N ALA A 88 -3.73 -4.04 -11.18
CA ALA A 88 -2.31 -3.74 -11.08
C ALA A 88 -1.98 -2.86 -9.86
N TYR A 89 -2.87 -1.93 -9.47
CA TYR A 89 -2.65 -1.08 -8.30
C TYR A 89 -2.79 -1.88 -7.00
N ALA A 90 -3.75 -2.81 -6.92
CA ALA A 90 -3.88 -3.68 -5.76
C ALA A 90 -2.66 -4.60 -5.57
N ARG A 91 -2.00 -5.00 -6.67
CA ARG A 91 -0.75 -5.77 -6.60
C ARG A 91 0.35 -5.05 -5.83
N VAL A 92 0.45 -3.72 -5.95
CA VAL A 92 1.43 -2.93 -5.17
C VAL A 92 1.15 -3.05 -3.68
N THR A 93 -0.11 -2.88 -3.28
CA THR A 93 -0.54 -3.06 -1.88
C THR A 93 -0.20 -4.45 -1.35
N LYS A 94 -0.51 -5.51 -2.12
CA LYS A 94 -0.19 -6.90 -1.74
C LYS A 94 1.32 -7.12 -1.58
N LEU A 95 2.15 -6.55 -2.46
CA LEU A 95 3.61 -6.68 -2.38
C LEU A 95 4.18 -5.98 -1.15
N ILE A 96 3.70 -4.78 -0.82
CA ILE A 96 4.11 -4.04 0.38
C ILE A 96 3.72 -4.83 1.63
N LEU A 97 2.47 -5.29 1.72
CA LEU A 97 2.00 -6.09 2.85
C LEU A 97 2.84 -7.36 3.04
N ALA A 98 3.14 -8.08 1.97
CA ALA A 98 3.94 -9.30 2.04
C ALA A 98 5.40 -9.02 2.43
N LYS A 99 6.05 -8.06 1.76
CA LYS A 99 7.50 -7.82 1.92
C LYS A 99 7.86 -7.04 3.18
N GLU A 100 7.10 -5.99 3.49
CA GLU A 100 7.42 -5.08 4.60
C GLU A 100 6.74 -5.51 5.91
N TYR A 101 5.59 -6.19 5.81
CA TYR A 101 4.78 -6.54 6.99
C TYR A 101 4.55 -8.05 7.20
N GLY A 102 5.01 -8.91 6.29
CA GLY A 102 4.81 -10.35 6.37
C GLY A 102 3.34 -10.78 6.30
N VAL A 103 2.49 -9.99 5.62
CA VAL A 103 1.05 -10.20 5.47
C VAL A 103 0.76 -10.69 4.05
N ASP A 104 0.39 -11.97 3.92
CA ASP A 104 0.05 -12.57 2.62
C ASP A 104 -1.41 -12.32 2.20
N GLU A 105 -2.33 -12.15 3.15
CA GLU A 105 -3.75 -11.93 2.89
C GLU A 105 -4.29 -10.69 3.61
N MET A 106 -5.01 -9.86 2.86
CA MET A 106 -5.76 -8.73 3.38
C MET A 106 -6.91 -9.22 4.28
N SER A 107 -6.86 -8.88 5.56
CA SER A 107 -7.92 -9.17 6.52
C SER A 107 -7.94 -8.10 7.62
N LEU A 108 -9.07 -7.95 8.31
CA LEU A 108 -9.15 -7.07 9.48
C LEU A 108 -8.06 -7.41 10.52
N LYS A 109 -7.82 -8.69 10.77
CA LYS A 109 -6.78 -9.15 11.69
C LYS A 109 -5.40 -8.67 11.26
N ALA A 110 -5.08 -8.76 9.97
CA ALA A 110 -3.81 -8.31 9.44
C ALA A 110 -3.64 -6.79 9.57
N LEU A 111 -4.67 -6.02 9.18
CA LEU A 111 -4.66 -4.55 9.28
C LEU A 111 -4.48 -4.07 10.72
N LYS A 112 -5.19 -4.69 11.67
CA LYS A 112 -4.99 -4.43 13.11
C LYS A 112 -3.57 -4.77 13.59
N GLY A 113 -2.99 -5.84 13.06
CA GLY A 113 -1.64 -6.28 13.41
C GLY A 113 -0.52 -5.34 12.94
N ILE A 114 -0.80 -4.47 11.96
CA ILE A 114 0.16 -3.51 11.38
C ILE A 114 -0.08 -2.05 11.78
N ALA A 115 -1.24 -1.68 12.33
CA ALA A 115 -1.58 -0.28 12.65
C ALA A 115 -0.50 0.46 13.47
N GLY A 116 0.15 -0.22 14.43
CA GLY A 116 1.25 0.35 15.23
C GLY A 116 2.65 0.15 14.64
N LYS A 117 2.75 -0.39 13.43
CA LYS A 117 4.01 -0.73 12.73
C LYS A 117 4.17 0.00 11.41
N LEU A 118 3.16 0.77 11.00
CA LEU A 118 3.23 1.56 9.77
C LEU A 118 4.43 2.51 9.84
N VAL A 119 5.15 2.62 8.72
CA VAL A 119 6.32 3.49 8.61
C VAL A 119 5.90 4.95 8.79
N ASP A 120 6.59 5.64 9.68
CA ASP A 120 6.42 7.08 9.87
C ASP A 120 7.44 7.85 9.04
N PHE A 121 7.02 8.31 7.87
CA PHE A 121 7.88 9.06 6.93
C PHE A 121 8.23 10.47 7.43
N ARG A 122 7.70 10.92 8.58
CA ARG A 122 8.15 12.17 9.21
C ARG A 122 9.46 11.98 9.97
N GLU A 123 9.80 10.75 10.33
CA GLU A 123 11.04 10.46 11.04
C GLU A 123 12.19 10.23 10.06
N LYS A 124 13.32 10.90 10.29
CA LYS A 124 14.51 10.78 9.44
C LYS A 124 15.01 9.33 9.29
N LYS A 125 14.83 8.51 10.34
CA LYS A 125 15.18 7.08 10.33
C LYS A 125 14.47 6.28 9.23
N ALA A 126 13.32 6.76 8.73
CA ALA A 126 12.61 6.11 7.64
C ALA A 126 13.36 6.19 6.29
N TYR A 127 14.42 7.00 6.21
CA TYR A 127 15.23 7.22 5.01
C TYR A 127 16.69 6.78 5.18
N GLU A 128 17.04 6.24 6.35
CA GLU A 128 18.39 5.78 6.66
C GLU A 128 18.38 4.24 6.58
N GLU A 129 18.92 3.69 5.49
CA GLU A 129 19.24 2.25 5.33
C GLU A 129 20.58 1.88 5.98
#